data_AF-A0A7X8ZPI8-F1
#
_entry.id   AF-A0A7X8ZPI8-F1
#
_cell.length_a   1.000
_cell.length_b   1.000
_cell.length_c   1.000
_cell.angle_alpha   90.00
_cell.angle_beta   90.00
_cell.angle_gamma   90.00
#
_symmetry.space_group_name_H-M   'P 1'
#
loop_
_entity.id
_entity.type
_entity.pdbx_description
1 polymer ?
#
loop_
_entity_poly.entity_id
_entity_poly.type
_entity_poly.pdbx_seq_one_letter_code
_entity_poly.pdbx_strand_id
1 'polypeptide(L)'
;MSAIIAKTHLELSSCFTFNYESDLIMAILISFIAANENYKPHRELTSGYGRADVCYLPNKGVTTPPIVIELKRNKDSSLALAQRIDKHYSDKLRGYKEVIALGINYDEKDKNYTAKLETLKL
;
A
#
# COMPACT_ATOMS: atom_id res chain seq x y z
N MET A 1 -5.85 4.98 -9.99
CA MET A 1 -5.50 4.07 -8.88
C MET A 1 -6.71 3.69 -8.04
N SER A 2 -7.31 4.64 -7.31
CA SER A 2 -8.43 4.39 -6.39
C SER A 2 -9.66 3.77 -7.08
N ALA A 3 -9.99 4.18 -8.30
CA ALA A 3 -11.09 3.60 -9.07
C ALA A 3 -10.90 2.11 -9.40
N ILE A 4 -9.68 1.68 -9.69
CA ILE A 4 -9.36 0.26 -9.96
C ILE A 4 -9.53 -0.54 -8.67
N ILE A 5 -8.97 -0.04 -7.56
CA ILE A 5 -9.10 -0.68 -6.24
C ILE A 5 -10.57 -0.77 -5.82
N ALA A 6 -11.36 0.30 -6.03
CA ALA A 6 -12.78 0.30 -5.73
C ALA A 6 -13.54 -0.77 -6.52
N LYS A 7 -13.28 -0.86 -7.83
CA LYS A 7 -13.88 -1.87 -8.71
C LYS A 7 -13.47 -3.28 -8.28
N THR A 8 -12.18 -3.52 -8.08
CA THR A 8 -11.66 -4.82 -7.67
C THR A 8 -12.18 -5.24 -6.30
N HIS A 9 -12.28 -4.32 -5.34
CA HIS A 9 -12.85 -4.62 -4.02
C HIS A 9 -14.33 -4.98 -4.11
N LEU A 10 -15.10 -4.29 -4.95
CA LEU A 10 -16.51 -4.62 -5.21
C LEU A 10 -16.67 -6.00 -5.84
N GLU A 11 -15.80 -6.38 -6.77
CA GLU A 11 -15.86 -7.68 -7.47
C GLU A 11 -15.40 -8.85 -6.60
N LEU A 12 -14.48 -8.62 -5.66
CA LEU A 12 -13.92 -9.67 -4.79
C LEU A 12 -14.74 -9.91 -3.53
N SER A 13 -15.30 -8.84 -2.95
CA SER A 13 -15.90 -8.93 -1.63
C SER A 13 -17.35 -9.39 -1.66
N SER A 14 -17.68 -10.24 -0.70
CA SER A 14 -19.07 -10.52 -0.35
C SER A 14 -19.66 -9.38 0.48
N CYS A 15 -20.99 -9.33 0.62
CA CYS A 15 -21.64 -8.38 1.54
C CYS A 15 -21.22 -8.57 3.01
N PHE A 16 -20.70 -9.75 3.39
CA PHE A 16 -20.25 -10.05 4.76
C PHE A 16 -18.79 -9.64 5.00
N THR A 17 -17.95 -9.65 3.97
CA THR A 17 -16.50 -9.45 4.07
C THR A 17 -16.02 -8.13 3.49
N PHE A 18 -16.92 -7.33 2.90
CA PHE A 18 -16.60 -6.02 2.29
C PHE A 18 -15.84 -5.08 3.23
N ASN A 19 -16.12 -5.15 4.52
CA ASN A 19 -15.46 -4.32 5.52
C ASN A 19 -14.35 -5.10 6.24
N TYR A 20 -13.82 -6.19 5.68
CA TYR A 20 -12.69 -6.90 6.26
C TYR A 20 -11.40 -6.39 5.62
N GLU A 21 -10.40 -6.12 6.45
CA GLU A 21 -9.11 -5.61 6.00
C GLU A 21 -8.43 -6.59 5.02
N SER A 22 -8.66 -7.89 5.20
CA SER A 22 -8.19 -8.95 4.31
C SER A 22 -8.63 -8.77 2.86
N ASP A 23 -9.89 -8.40 2.65
CA ASP A 23 -10.47 -8.25 1.32
C ASP A 23 -9.93 -6.99 0.63
N LEU A 24 -9.80 -5.90 1.39
CA LEU A 24 -9.24 -4.65 0.90
C LEU A 24 -7.75 -4.79 0.54
N ILE A 25 -6.98 -5.54 1.33
CA ILE A 25 -5.59 -5.91 1.00
C ILE A 25 -5.55 -6.77 -0.26
N MET A 26 -6.45 -7.74 -0.41
CA MET A 26 -6.52 -8.58 -1.61
C MET A 26 -6.86 -7.75 -2.86
N ALA A 27 -7.78 -6.80 -2.74
CA ALA A 27 -8.14 -5.89 -3.82
C ALA A 27 -6.95 -5.04 -4.27
N ILE A 28 -6.11 -4.59 -3.33
CA ILE A 28 -4.85 -3.91 -3.64
C ILE A 28 -3.90 -4.84 -4.39
N LEU A 29 -3.63 -6.05 -3.88
CA LEU A 29 -2.71 -6.99 -4.52
C LEU A 29 -3.11 -7.30 -5.97
N ILE A 30 -4.40 -7.50 -6.22
CA ILE A 30 -4.95 -7.76 -7.55
C ILE A 30 -4.89 -6.50 -8.43
N SER A 31 -5.21 -5.33 -7.89
CA SER A 31 -5.11 -4.05 -8.64
C SER A 31 -3.68 -3.75 -9.12
N PHE A 32 -2.69 -4.32 -8.45
CA PHE A 32 -1.26 -4.16 -8.75
C PHE A 32 -0.63 -5.40 -9.39
N ILE A 33 -1.42 -6.38 -9.84
CA ILE A 33 -0.87 -7.66 -10.31
C ILE A 33 0.14 -7.50 -11.45
N ALA A 34 -0.03 -6.49 -12.32
CA ALA A 34 0.91 -6.17 -13.40
C ALA A 34 2.28 -5.73 -12.88
N ALA A 35 2.37 -5.13 -11.70
CA ALA A 35 3.64 -4.75 -11.09
C ALA A 35 4.50 -5.98 -10.73
N ASN A 36 3.91 -7.17 -10.59
CA ASN A 36 4.64 -8.39 -10.23
C ASN A 36 5.70 -8.81 -11.27
N GLU A 37 5.63 -8.28 -12.51
CA GLU A 37 6.68 -8.46 -13.52
C GLU A 37 8.03 -7.90 -13.04
N ASN A 38 7.99 -6.73 -12.39
CA ASN A 38 9.19 -5.99 -11.98
C ASN A 38 9.41 -5.95 -10.47
N TYR A 39 8.41 -6.35 -9.70
CA TYR A 39 8.42 -6.27 -8.24
C TYR A 39 7.98 -7.57 -7.60
N LYS A 40 8.37 -7.75 -6.34
CA LYS A 40 7.86 -8.79 -5.45
C LYS A 40 7.03 -8.16 -4.33
N PRO A 41 5.73 -8.48 -4.21
CA PRO A 41 4.91 -8.01 -3.11
C PRO A 41 5.27 -8.75 -1.81
N HIS A 42 5.35 -8.00 -0.74
CA HIS A 42 5.55 -8.46 0.63
C HIS A 42 4.43 -7.91 1.50
N ARG A 43 3.56 -8.80 2.00
CA ARG A 43 2.50 -8.46 2.95
C ARG A 43 3.07 -8.41 4.37
N GLU A 44 2.49 -7.54 5.19
CA GLU A 44 2.77 -7.49 6.63
C GLU A 44 4.26 -7.32 6.96
N LEU A 45 4.88 -6.34 6.32
CA LEU A 45 6.19 -5.88 6.74
C LEU A 45 6.03 -5.19 8.09
N THR A 46 6.23 -5.97 9.14
CA THR A 46 6.32 -5.49 10.50
C THR A 46 7.73 -4.94 10.72
N SER A 47 7.83 -3.66 11.06
CA SER A 47 8.86 -3.22 11.99
C SER A 47 8.20 -3.11 13.35
N GLY A 48 8.96 -3.28 14.43
CA GLY A 48 8.44 -3.24 15.80
C GLY A 48 7.74 -1.94 16.24
N TYR A 49 7.46 -1.00 15.34
CA TYR A 49 6.80 0.28 15.62
C TYR A 49 5.59 0.60 14.70
N GLY A 50 5.30 -0.20 13.65
CA GLY A 50 4.22 0.07 12.69
C GLY A 50 4.14 -0.96 11.54
N ARG A 51 2.99 -1.04 10.86
CA ARG A 51 2.65 -2.10 9.89
C ARG A 51 2.41 -1.51 8.50
N ALA A 52 3.18 -1.96 7.50
CA ALA A 52 2.81 -1.73 6.09
C ALA A 52 1.92 -2.88 5.69
N ASP A 53 0.81 -2.54 5.04
CA ASP A 53 -0.11 -3.56 4.56
C ASP A 53 0.54 -4.33 3.39
N VAL A 54 1.21 -3.60 2.48
CA VAL A 54 1.95 -4.19 1.35
C VAL A 54 3.18 -3.35 0.98
N CYS A 55 4.32 -3.99 0.73
CA CYS A 55 5.48 -3.38 0.09
C CYS A 55 5.88 -4.14 -1.17
N TYR A 56 6.09 -3.45 -2.28
CA TYR A 56 6.61 -4.00 -3.52
C TYR A 56 8.09 -3.67 -3.62
N LEU A 57 8.93 -4.70 -3.45
CA LEU A 57 10.37 -4.59 -3.60
C LEU A 57 10.78 -4.91 -5.05
N PRO A 58 11.61 -4.09 -5.71
CA PRO A 58 12.06 -4.37 -7.07
C PRO A 58 12.79 -5.71 -7.16
N ASN A 59 12.57 -6.42 -8.26
CA ASN A 59 13.30 -7.65 -8.57
C ASN A 59 14.79 -7.36 -8.77
N LYS A 60 15.64 -8.38 -8.62
CA LYS A 60 17.10 -8.22 -8.79
C LYS A 60 17.41 -7.68 -10.19
N GLY A 61 18.17 -6.58 -10.25
CA GLY A 61 18.52 -5.90 -11.50
C GLY A 61 17.55 -4.82 -11.94
N VAL A 62 16.37 -4.71 -11.31
CA VAL A 62 15.45 -3.59 -11.50
C VAL A 62 15.90 -2.42 -10.62
N THR A 63 16.06 -1.25 -11.20
CA THR A 63 16.60 -0.04 -10.54
C THR A 63 15.54 0.95 -10.09
N THR A 64 14.25 0.61 -10.26
CA THR A 64 13.15 1.47 -9.84
C THR A 64 13.03 1.50 -8.31
N PRO A 65 12.44 2.56 -7.74
CA PRO A 65 12.23 2.64 -6.29
C PRO A 65 11.24 1.58 -5.78
N PRO A 66 11.39 1.10 -4.54
CA PRO A 66 10.36 0.29 -3.89
C PRO A 66 9.07 1.10 -3.71
N ILE A 67 7.94 0.39 -3.67
CA ILE A 67 6.63 0.98 -3.42
C ILE A 67 6.11 0.50 -2.07
N VAL A 68 5.88 1.40 -1.13
CA VAL A 68 5.26 1.11 0.16
C VAL A 68 3.81 1.55 0.11
N ILE A 69 2.89 0.63 0.42
CA ILE A 69 1.45 0.88 0.44
C ILE A 69 0.96 0.80 1.88
N GLU A 70 0.37 1.90 2.35
CA GLU A 70 -0.30 1.98 3.64
C GLU A 70 -1.81 2.15 3.44
N LEU A 71 -2.57 1.27 4.08
CA LEU A 71 -4.02 1.31 4.13
C LEU A 71 -4.49 2.07 5.36
N LYS A 72 -5.45 2.96 5.16
CA LYS A 72 -6.21 3.61 6.23
C LYS A 72 -7.68 3.32 6.03
N ARG A 73 -8.38 3.07 7.14
CA ARG A 73 -9.84 2.96 7.17
C ARG A 73 -10.42 4.08 8.01
N ASN A 74 -11.40 4.80 7.46
CA ASN A 74 -12.12 5.89 8.12
C ASN A 74 -11.19 6.95 8.76
N LYS A 75 -9.99 7.15 8.21
CA LYS A 75 -9.00 8.05 8.79
C LYS A 75 -8.50 9.04 7.77
N ASP A 76 -8.36 10.28 8.24
CA ASP A 76 -7.78 11.33 7.45
C ASP A 76 -6.33 10.93 7.06
N SER A 77 -6.03 11.06 5.76
CA SER A 77 -4.75 10.67 5.18
C SER A 77 -3.59 11.56 5.68
N SER A 78 -3.91 12.64 6.39
CA SER A 78 -3.03 13.72 6.87
C SER A 78 -1.87 13.36 7.80
N LEU A 79 -1.85 12.17 8.44
CA LEU A 79 -0.61 11.69 9.09
C LEU A 79 0.47 11.44 8.02
N ALA A 80 1.53 12.25 8.05
CA ALA A 80 2.62 12.28 7.07
C ALA A 80 3.14 10.87 6.75
N LEU A 81 2.88 10.42 5.51
CA LEU A 81 3.31 9.13 4.97
C LEU A 81 4.83 8.95 5.13
N ALA A 82 5.57 10.06 4.94
CA ALA A 82 7.00 10.14 5.17
C ALA A 82 7.47 9.77 6.58
N GLN A 83 6.79 10.25 7.63
CA GLN A 83 7.21 10.00 9.01
C GLN A 83 7.03 8.54 9.43
N ARG A 84 6.10 7.82 8.82
CA ARG A 84 5.88 6.40 9.10
C ARG A 84 6.88 5.52 8.35
N ILE A 85 7.19 5.87 7.10
CA ILE A 85 8.10 5.05 6.31
C ILE A 85 9.52 5.03 6.89
N ASP A 86 10.02 6.20 7.31
CA ASP A 86 11.34 6.34 7.93
C ASP A 86 11.45 5.52 9.23
N LYS A 87 10.41 5.55 10.08
CA LYS A 87 10.40 4.81 11.35
C LYS A 87 10.22 3.30 11.18
N HIS A 88 9.60 2.85 10.09
CA HIS A 88 9.07 1.49 10.01
C HIS A 88 9.66 0.59 8.93
N TYR A 89 10.40 1.12 7.96
CA TYR A 89 10.91 0.28 6.87
C TYR A 89 12.39 0.53 6.56
N SER A 90 13.09 1.32 7.38
CA SER A 90 14.49 1.70 7.19
C SER A 90 15.41 0.53 6.85
N ASP A 91 15.29 -0.61 7.55
CA ASP A 91 16.11 -1.80 7.28
C ASP A 91 15.83 -2.45 5.91
N LYS A 92 14.57 -2.44 5.47
CA LYS A 92 14.12 -3.09 4.22
C LYS A 92 14.28 -2.18 3.01
N LEU A 93 14.29 -0.87 3.25
CA LEU A 93 14.55 0.16 2.26
C LEU A 93 16.04 0.56 2.22
N ARG A 94 16.89 -0.09 3.01
CA ARG A 94 18.33 0.17 3.04
C ARG A 94 18.94 -0.06 1.66
N GLY A 95 19.63 0.96 1.15
CA GLY A 95 20.31 0.92 -0.15
C GLY A 95 19.50 1.53 -1.30
N TYR A 96 18.24 1.89 -1.08
CA TYR A 96 17.47 2.70 -2.02
C TYR A 96 17.67 4.19 -1.72
N LYS A 97 17.68 5.02 -2.77
CA LYS A 97 17.80 6.49 -2.64
C LYS A 97 16.45 7.18 -2.42
N GLU A 98 15.39 6.51 -2.85
CA GLU A 98 14.04 7.01 -2.77
C GLU A 98 13.04 5.84 -2.68
N VAL A 99 11.83 6.15 -2.26
CA VAL A 99 10.70 5.22 -2.14
C VAL A 99 9.43 5.89 -2.62
N ILE A 100 8.58 5.14 -3.31
CA ILE A 100 7.23 5.57 -3.68
C ILE A 100 6.31 5.15 -2.55
N ALA A 101 5.74 6.13 -1.88
CA ALA A 101 4.82 5.95 -0.78
C ALA A 101 3.39 6.16 -1.28
N LEU A 102 2.52 5.15 -1.13
CA LEU A 102 1.13 5.22 -1.51
C LEU A 102 0.23 5.01 -0.28
N GLY A 103 -0.46 6.07 0.14
CA GLY A 103 -1.52 5.99 1.13
C GLY A 103 -2.87 5.76 0.44
N ILE A 104 -3.56 4.67 0.78
CA ILE A 104 -4.92 4.39 0.33
C ILE A 104 -5.84 4.54 1.53
N ASN A 105 -6.85 5.40 1.43
CA ASN A 105 -7.90 5.48 2.43
C ASN A 105 -9.23 4.98 1.87
N TYR A 106 -9.87 4.09 2.62
CA TYR A 106 -11.24 3.65 2.39
C TYR A 106 -12.15 4.24 3.46
N ASP A 107 -13.15 4.98 3.03
CA ASP A 107 -14.24 5.47 3.88
C ASP A 107 -15.42 4.50 3.79
N GLU A 108 -15.75 3.83 4.90
CA GLU A 108 -16.83 2.85 4.97
C GLU A 108 -18.21 3.47 4.91
N LYS A 109 -18.34 4.71 5.40
CA LYS A 109 -19.61 5.42 5.45
C LYS A 109 -20.03 5.85 4.05
N ASP A 110 -19.10 6.47 3.33
CA ASP A 110 -19.34 7.01 1.99
C ASP A 110 -18.96 5.99 0.89
N LYS A 111 -18.44 4.82 1.27
CA LYS A 111 -17.90 3.76 0.39
C LYS A 111 -16.91 4.31 -0.65
N ASN A 112 -16.11 5.29 -0.25
CA ASN A 112 -15.23 6.03 -1.13
C ASN A 112 -13.76 5.63 -0.94
N TYR A 113 -12.99 5.66 -2.03
CA TYR A 113 -11.57 5.34 -2.04
C TYR A 113 -10.79 6.57 -2.48
N THR A 114 -9.85 6.98 -1.63
CA THR A 114 -8.90 8.03 -1.95
C THR A 114 -7.49 7.46 -1.91
N ALA A 115 -6.63 7.97 -2.79
CA ALA A 115 -5.24 7.54 -2.86
C ALA A 115 -4.34 8.77 -2.95
N LYS A 116 -3.26 8.76 -2.18
CA LYS A 116 -2.23 9.79 -2.19
C LYS A 116 -0.88 9.14 -2.42
N LEU A 117 -0.18 9.58 -3.46
CA LEU A 117 1.16 9.12 -3.80
C LEU A 117 2.17 10.23 -3.49
N GLU A 118 3.27 9.86 -2.87
CA GLU A 118 4.41 10.74 -2.59
C GLU A 118 5.70 9.98 -2.92
N THR A 119 6.67 10.66 -3.55
CA THR A 119 8.04 10.13 -3.67
C THR A 119 8.88 10.74 -2.55
N LEU A 120 9.51 9.89 -1.76
CA LEU A 120 10.30 10.28 -0.61
C LEU A 120 11.75 9.94 -0.84
N LYS A 121 12.66 10.86 -0.49
CA LYS A 121 14.09 10.56 -0.42
C LYS A 121 14.39 9.85 0.90
N LEU A 122 15.21 8.81 0.83
CA LEU A 122 15.67 8.02 1.97
C LEU A 122 17.07 8.45 2.41
#